data_AF-A0A9X2NI90-F1
#
_entry.id   AF-A0A9X2NI90-F1
#
_cell.length_a   1.000
_cell.length_b   1.000
_cell.length_c   1.000
_cell.angle_alpha   90.00
_cell.angle_beta   90.00
_cell.angle_gamma   90.00
#
_symmetry.space_group_name_H-M   'P 1'
#
loop_
_entity.id
_entity.type
_entity.pdbx_description
1 polymer ?
#
loop_
_entity_poly.entity_id
_entity_poly.type
_entity_poly.pdbx_seq_one_letter_code
_entity_poly.pdbx_strand_id
1 'polypeptide(L)'
;MDRPDTDDDATGPIRRITDEVSPSPARGVPGTPGTPRKPARRTPPDGARRAADPARRRTDTGPQRIPGNGASRANGDKRADTGTQRAARRGDTGPQRTAEPAARANPADPEPRRRPARAAKPADEPAGHGHGHGHGHGPAAPASKRVRLLLIWLLAPLALATVVGMIVLYPWGKPDPTSVVPQGQPVAANITATNTGPCLAQGQVQVGDQSDPNAKPCLTVDLTMTDGPAGGKQLKLTVPIEPSTPRFAAGDAVVLAYNGGNAGDPASFQLVDFQRGTPLLVLAALFAIAVLVLGRWQGLAALVALALSFVVIALFILPAILAGENPLVVAIAGAGAIMFIALYLTHGLSARTSAAVLGTLVSLALIGVLSAIFSAAASLTGLDDSTSTLIGSLGHGIDARGLLLAGVVIGALGVLDDVTVTQTSAVWELRRANPDLSWQELYRSGLRIGRDHVGSAVNTLVMAYAGAALPVLLYSSISGVGLGSLLGSEEIAQEIIRTLAGSVGIVAAVPVTTILAALIASREPATHLSSTTKPVPSHP
;
A
#
# COMPACT_ATOMS: atom_id res chain seq x y z
N MET A 1 -27.31 70.02 7.39
CA MET A 1 -27.54 70.01 5.93
C MET A 1 -27.31 68.63 5.33
N ASP A 2 -28.29 67.74 5.25
CA ASP A 2 -29.41 67.44 6.17
C ASP A 2 -29.99 66.06 5.77
N ARG A 3 -30.42 65.30 6.77
CA ARG A 3 -31.49 64.28 6.64
C ARG A 3 -32.82 64.99 6.95
N PRO A 4 -33.96 64.57 6.37
CA PRO A 4 -34.71 63.42 6.89
C PRO A 4 -35.22 62.49 5.76
N ASP A 5 -35.67 61.25 5.94
CA ASP A 5 -36.57 60.63 6.94
C ASP A 5 -38.05 61.11 6.84
N THR A 6 -38.95 60.14 6.62
CA THR A 6 -40.40 60.02 6.95
C THR A 6 -40.96 58.93 6.02
N ASP A 7 -41.23 57.71 6.49
CA ASP A 7 -42.25 57.26 7.47
C ASP A 7 -43.61 57.01 6.84
N ASP A 8 -44.13 55.80 7.03
CA ASP A 8 -45.54 55.58 7.29
C ASP A 8 -45.68 54.50 8.39
N ASP A 9 -45.93 55.00 9.60
CA ASP A 9 -46.57 54.34 10.74
C ASP A 9 -47.93 53.72 10.32
N ALA A 10 -48.68 52.94 11.11
CA ALA A 10 -48.52 52.22 12.37
C ALA A 10 -49.78 51.35 12.54
N THR A 11 -49.74 50.31 13.39
CA THR A 11 -50.62 50.20 14.60
C THR A 11 -50.46 48.84 15.29
N GLY A 12 -50.11 48.87 16.58
CA GLY A 12 -50.44 47.79 17.54
C GLY A 12 -51.83 48.04 18.16
N PRO A 13 -52.09 47.74 19.47
CA PRO A 13 -51.11 47.37 20.51
C PRO A 13 -51.64 46.41 21.64
N ILE A 14 -50.86 46.26 22.72
CA ILE A 14 -51.27 45.79 24.10
C ILE A 14 -51.54 44.26 24.21
N ARG A 15 -51.02 43.47 25.18
CA ARG A 15 -50.74 43.73 26.62
C ARG A 15 -49.57 42.88 27.19
N ARG A 16 -48.85 43.40 28.18
CA ARG A 16 -47.90 42.65 29.04
C ARG A 16 -48.63 41.85 30.13
N ILE A 17 -48.02 40.76 30.60
CA ILE A 17 -48.05 40.35 32.01
C ILE A 17 -46.61 40.02 32.42
N THR A 18 -46.16 40.61 33.53
CA THR A 18 -44.95 40.24 34.27
C THR A 18 -45.36 39.44 35.51
N ASP A 19 -44.46 38.60 36.05
CA ASP A 19 -43.82 38.85 37.34
C ASP A 19 -42.88 37.70 37.72
N GLU A 20 -41.85 38.02 38.50
CA GLU A 20 -40.84 37.08 39.02
C GLU A 20 -41.39 36.25 40.21
N VAL A 21 -40.62 35.25 40.68
CA VAL A 21 -40.19 35.12 42.10
C VAL A 21 -39.51 33.77 42.41
N SER A 22 -38.44 33.85 43.20
CA SER A 22 -37.85 32.83 44.10
C SER A 22 -37.65 33.51 45.48
N PRO A 23 -37.39 32.84 46.63
CA PRO A 23 -37.38 31.40 46.95
C PRO A 23 -37.99 30.98 48.35
N SER A 24 -38.05 29.66 48.65
CA SER A 24 -37.93 29.04 50.02
C SER A 24 -39.16 29.11 51.01
N PRO A 25 -39.10 28.73 52.33
CA PRO A 25 -39.59 27.40 52.83
C PRO A 25 -40.52 27.38 54.10
N ALA A 26 -41.20 26.24 54.44
CA ALA A 26 -41.82 25.89 55.77
C ALA A 26 -42.61 24.54 55.74
N ARG A 27 -43.09 23.87 56.83
CA ARG A 27 -42.56 23.43 58.17
C ARG A 27 -43.63 22.59 58.95
N GLY A 28 -43.27 21.54 59.72
CA GLY A 28 -44.07 20.87 60.80
C GLY A 28 -44.98 19.67 60.39
N VAL A 29 -44.99 18.42 60.94
CA VAL A 29 -44.80 17.77 62.29
C VAL A 29 -46.12 17.71 63.11
N PRO A 30 -46.65 16.55 63.59
CA PRO A 30 -46.05 15.56 64.55
C PRO A 30 -46.28 14.05 64.20
N GLY A 31 -45.78 13.02 64.92
CA GLY A 31 -44.93 12.91 66.12
C GLY A 31 -44.51 11.44 66.46
N THR A 32 -43.46 11.29 67.29
CA THR A 32 -42.80 10.04 67.80
C THR A 32 -43.65 9.21 68.82
N PRO A 33 -43.33 7.94 69.22
CA PRO A 33 -41.97 7.44 69.61
C PRO A 33 -41.59 5.95 69.35
N GLY A 34 -40.29 5.61 69.51
CA GLY A 34 -39.80 4.21 69.47
C GLY A 34 -38.27 4.01 69.38
N THR A 35 -37.52 4.34 70.44
CA THR A 35 -36.05 4.15 70.56
C THR A 35 -35.67 2.74 71.10
N PRO A 36 -34.37 2.37 71.26
CA PRO A 36 -33.31 2.23 70.25
C PRO A 36 -32.51 0.90 70.41
N ARG A 37 -31.49 0.63 69.56
CA ARG A 37 -30.35 -0.24 69.97
C ARG A 37 -29.00 0.38 69.61
N LYS A 38 -28.06 0.33 70.55
CA LYS A 38 -26.77 1.05 70.54
C LYS A 38 -25.63 0.25 69.86
N PRO A 39 -24.55 0.93 69.42
CA PRO A 39 -23.35 0.31 68.86
C PRO A 39 -22.22 0.08 69.88
N ALA A 40 -21.20 -0.69 69.48
CA ALA A 40 -19.84 -0.68 70.03
C ALA A 40 -18.89 -0.16 68.94
N ARG A 41 -18.11 0.93 69.14
CA ARG A 41 -16.84 1.05 69.91
C ARG A 41 -15.71 0.18 69.31
N ARG A 42 -14.45 0.64 69.12
CA ARG A 42 -13.72 1.91 69.39
C ARG A 42 -12.40 1.88 68.56
N THR A 43 -12.05 2.87 67.72
CA THR A 43 -11.16 4.07 67.94
C THR A 43 -9.69 3.81 68.34
N PRO A 44 -8.73 4.73 68.07
CA PRO A 44 -8.48 5.56 66.86
C PRO A 44 -6.92 5.67 66.60
N PRO A 45 -6.31 6.74 66.01
CA PRO A 45 -4.93 6.74 65.51
C PRO A 45 -3.92 7.62 66.28
N ASP A 46 -2.65 7.52 65.88
CA ASP A 46 -1.55 8.50 66.00
C ASP A 46 -0.51 8.15 64.92
N GLY A 47 0.40 9.01 64.44
CA GLY A 47 0.70 10.42 64.74
C GLY A 47 1.95 10.82 63.93
N ALA A 48 2.03 12.05 63.41
CA ALA A 48 3.09 12.44 62.47
C ALA A 48 4.43 12.80 63.15
N ARG A 49 5.58 12.61 62.45
CA ARG A 49 6.59 13.67 62.11
C ARG A 49 8.00 13.17 61.72
N ARG A 50 8.61 13.93 60.80
CA ARG A 50 10.05 14.30 60.65
C ARG A 50 11.11 13.24 60.27
N ALA A 51 11.55 13.38 59.02
CA ALA A 51 12.94 13.58 58.56
C ALA A 51 14.13 13.19 59.47
N ALA A 52 15.01 12.34 58.94
CA ALA A 52 16.48 12.53 58.92
C ALA A 52 17.14 11.58 57.89
N ASP A 53 17.94 12.13 56.97
CA ASP A 53 19.10 11.44 56.38
C ASP A 53 20.30 11.72 57.32
N PRO A 54 21.20 10.75 57.59
CA PRO A 54 22.45 10.78 56.82
C PRO A 54 23.07 9.39 56.53
N ALA A 55 23.34 9.15 55.25
CA ALA A 55 24.68 8.97 54.68
C ALA A 55 25.73 7.99 55.30
N ARG A 56 26.39 7.24 54.40
CA ARG A 56 27.80 6.74 54.43
C ARG A 56 28.21 5.60 55.38
N ARG A 57 28.42 4.40 54.80
CA ARG A 57 29.74 3.75 54.46
C ARG A 57 29.46 2.32 53.95
N ARG A 58 30.11 1.81 52.89
CA ARG A 58 31.44 1.14 52.86
C ARG A 58 31.60 0.09 53.98
N THR A 59 32.01 -1.15 53.77
CA THR A 59 32.57 -1.84 52.58
C THR A 59 32.48 -3.36 52.80
N ASP A 60 32.73 -4.13 51.73
CA ASP A 60 33.18 -5.53 51.68
C ASP A 60 33.26 -6.36 52.99
N THR A 61 32.66 -7.55 52.96
CA THR A 61 33.46 -8.79 52.94
C THR A 61 32.62 -9.99 52.47
N GLY A 62 33.26 -10.87 51.72
CA GLY A 62 32.66 -12.10 51.19
C GLY A 62 32.73 -13.30 52.15
N PRO A 63 32.75 -14.54 51.66
CA PRO A 63 31.62 -15.44 51.89
C PRO A 63 31.98 -16.70 52.70
N GLN A 64 30.97 -17.35 53.29
CA GLN A 64 31.10 -18.71 53.83
C GLN A 64 29.97 -19.66 53.39
N ARG A 65 30.26 -20.96 53.47
CA ARG A 65 29.62 -22.06 52.73
C ARG A 65 28.56 -22.84 53.52
N ILE A 66 27.68 -23.47 52.74
CA ILE A 66 26.70 -24.52 53.04
C ILE A 66 27.42 -25.82 53.50
N PRO A 67 26.89 -26.62 54.46
CA PRO A 67 26.05 -27.81 54.16
C PRO A 67 24.89 -28.04 55.17
N GLY A 68 23.87 -28.89 54.95
CA GLY A 68 23.55 -29.79 53.84
C GLY A 68 22.46 -30.83 54.24
N ASN A 69 22.21 -31.82 53.36
CA ASN A 69 21.35 -33.01 53.49
C ASN A 69 19.81 -32.84 53.34
N GLY A 70 19.10 -33.70 52.59
CA GLY A 70 19.60 -34.74 51.67
C GLY A 70 18.55 -35.73 51.12
N ALA A 71 19.01 -36.57 50.17
CA ALA A 71 18.44 -37.86 49.72
C ALA A 71 17.06 -37.84 48.97
N SER A 72 16.75 -38.73 48.01
CA SER A 72 17.51 -39.85 47.42
C SER A 72 16.91 -40.37 46.09
N ARG A 73 17.78 -40.80 45.15
CA ARG A 73 17.59 -41.85 44.09
C ARG A 73 16.50 -41.62 43.00
N ALA A 74 16.66 -42.07 41.75
CA ALA A 74 17.69 -42.88 41.06
C ALA A 74 17.94 -42.34 39.63
N ASN A 75 19.21 -42.22 39.19
CA ASN A 75 19.88 -43.08 38.17
C ASN A 75 19.01 -43.50 36.97
N GLY A 76 19.45 -43.41 35.70
CA GLY A 76 20.73 -43.02 35.10
C GLY A 76 20.66 -43.24 33.58
N ASP A 77 21.64 -42.94 32.73
CA ASP A 77 23.04 -42.58 33.02
C ASP A 77 23.66 -41.87 31.80
N LYS A 78 24.52 -40.86 32.04
CA LYS A 78 25.58 -40.27 31.17
C LYS A 78 25.26 -39.79 29.74
N ARG A 79 25.92 -38.74 29.23
CA ARG A 79 26.68 -37.58 29.78
C ARG A 79 26.80 -36.60 28.58
N ALA A 80 26.62 -35.29 28.74
CA ALA A 80 27.66 -34.33 29.12
C ALA A 80 28.87 -34.30 28.13
N ASP A 81 29.41 -33.14 27.73
CA ASP A 81 29.17 -31.81 28.28
C ASP A 81 29.50 -30.67 27.29
N THR A 82 29.12 -29.47 27.74
CA THR A 82 29.68 -28.15 27.41
C THR A 82 31.22 -28.13 27.30
N GLY A 83 31.88 -27.17 26.65
CA GLY A 83 31.42 -25.96 25.95
C GLY A 83 32.52 -24.89 25.91
N THR A 84 32.23 -23.74 25.29
CA THR A 84 32.91 -22.42 25.44
C THR A 84 34.44 -22.31 25.25
N GLN A 85 34.86 -21.45 24.31
CA GLN A 85 35.75 -20.32 24.67
C GLN A 85 35.70 -19.17 23.64
N ARG A 86 36.30 -18.02 24.00
CA ARG A 86 36.02 -16.68 23.47
C ARG A 86 37.24 -16.07 22.75
N ALA A 87 36.94 -15.19 21.78
CA ALA A 87 37.63 -13.93 21.47
C ALA A 87 39.05 -13.88 20.83
N ALA A 88 39.04 -13.39 19.57
CA ALA A 88 39.76 -12.20 19.08
C ALA A 88 41.31 -12.17 18.92
N ARG A 89 41.78 -12.01 17.66
CA ARG A 89 42.42 -10.77 17.10
C ARG A 89 43.23 -11.04 15.82
N ARG A 90 43.11 -10.13 14.83
CA ARG A 90 43.98 -9.92 13.64
C ARG A 90 44.12 -11.14 12.69
N GLY A 91 44.41 -10.99 11.40
CA GLY A 91 44.50 -9.80 10.56
C GLY A 91 45.35 -10.09 9.30
N ASP A 92 44.85 -9.65 8.14
CA ASP A 92 45.58 -9.43 6.88
C ASP A 92 46.01 -10.64 6.00
N THR A 93 46.17 -10.33 4.70
CA THR A 93 46.79 -11.11 3.58
C THR A 93 46.07 -12.32 2.96
N GLY A 94 46.18 -12.45 1.62
CA GLY A 94 45.92 -13.68 0.84
C GLY A 94 47.15 -14.62 0.83
N PRO A 95 47.50 -15.37 -0.25
CA PRO A 95 46.94 -15.39 -1.61
C PRO A 95 46.83 -16.80 -2.29
N GLN A 96 46.48 -16.80 -3.59
CA GLN A 96 46.95 -17.69 -4.69
C GLN A 96 46.79 -19.24 -4.71
N ARG A 97 46.79 -19.74 -5.96
CA ARG A 97 46.69 -21.15 -6.41
C ARG A 97 48.05 -21.87 -6.42
N THR A 98 48.01 -23.21 -6.42
CA THR A 98 48.85 -24.25 -7.11
C THR A 98 48.75 -25.56 -6.29
N ALA A 99 48.97 -26.81 -6.76
CA ALA A 99 49.47 -27.37 -8.03
C ALA A 99 48.86 -28.77 -8.34
N GLU A 100 49.22 -29.34 -9.49
CA GLU A 100 49.04 -30.73 -10.00
C GLU A 100 50.04 -31.74 -9.35
N PRO A 101 50.23 -33.06 -9.71
CA PRO A 101 50.30 -33.63 -11.09
C PRO A 101 49.94 -35.13 -11.41
N ALA A 102 49.79 -35.43 -12.72
CA ALA A 102 50.22 -36.65 -13.48
C ALA A 102 49.60 -38.07 -13.25
N ALA A 103 49.66 -39.08 -14.17
CA ALA A 103 49.76 -39.18 -15.66
C ALA A 103 49.74 -40.69 -16.14
N ARG A 104 49.65 -40.93 -17.49
CA ARG A 104 49.81 -42.20 -18.31
C ARG A 104 48.51 -42.90 -18.79
N ALA A 105 48.38 -43.48 -20.01
CA ALA A 105 49.19 -43.51 -21.25
C ALA A 105 48.35 -43.94 -22.51
N ASN A 106 48.88 -43.75 -23.73
CA ASN A 106 48.26 -43.97 -25.09
C ASN A 106 48.83 -45.25 -25.79
N PRO A 107 48.37 -45.77 -26.98
CA PRO A 107 48.30 -45.10 -28.32
C PRO A 107 47.08 -45.56 -29.23
N ALA A 108 46.88 -45.26 -30.55
CA ALA A 108 47.76 -44.83 -31.66
C ALA A 108 47.03 -44.12 -32.87
N ASP A 109 47.70 -43.11 -33.46
CA ASP A 109 47.95 -42.73 -34.90
C ASP A 109 46.97 -42.95 -36.10
N PRO A 110 47.14 -42.23 -37.26
CA PRO A 110 47.75 -40.89 -37.49
C PRO A 110 47.06 -39.95 -38.56
N GLU A 111 47.43 -38.65 -38.49
CA GLU A 111 47.61 -37.55 -39.50
C GLU A 111 47.22 -37.65 -41.02
N PRO A 112 47.14 -36.54 -41.84
CA PRO A 112 47.92 -35.28 -41.73
C PRO A 112 47.27 -33.89 -42.04
N ARG A 113 48.08 -32.89 -41.65
CA ARG A 113 47.97 -31.42 -41.66
C ARG A 113 47.80 -30.71 -43.02
N ARG A 114 47.38 -29.44 -42.99
CA ARG A 114 48.11 -28.30 -43.62
C ARG A 114 47.73 -26.92 -43.04
N ARG A 115 48.62 -25.92 -43.26
CA ARG A 115 48.60 -24.55 -42.69
C ARG A 115 48.16 -23.48 -43.72
N PRO A 116 47.85 -22.23 -43.31
CA PRO A 116 47.12 -21.24 -44.13
C PRO A 116 48.00 -20.27 -44.94
N ALA A 117 47.37 -19.56 -45.90
CA ALA A 117 47.93 -18.43 -46.66
C ALA A 117 46.87 -17.31 -46.87
N ARG A 118 47.27 -16.13 -47.36
CA ARG A 118 46.61 -14.83 -47.11
C ARG A 118 46.35 -14.01 -48.40
N ALA A 119 45.22 -13.30 -48.42
CA ALA A 119 44.87 -12.07 -49.18
C ALA A 119 44.80 -12.06 -50.73
N ALA A 120 43.63 -11.65 -51.27
CA ALA A 120 43.47 -10.52 -52.23
C ALA A 120 41.96 -10.18 -52.48
N LYS A 121 41.68 -8.92 -52.86
CA LYS A 121 40.42 -8.33 -53.42
C LYS A 121 40.79 -7.66 -54.77
N PRO A 122 39.87 -7.17 -55.65
CA PRO A 122 38.42 -6.88 -55.51
C PRO A 122 37.56 -7.87 -56.38
N ALA A 123 36.38 -7.61 -56.96
CA ALA A 123 35.54 -6.41 -57.18
C ALA A 123 34.02 -6.74 -57.37
N ASP A 124 33.26 -5.70 -57.72
CA ASP A 124 31.91 -5.60 -58.32
C ASP A 124 30.66 -6.23 -57.63
N GLU A 125 29.64 -5.37 -57.48
CA GLU A 125 28.28 -5.70 -57.00
C GLU A 125 27.38 -6.18 -58.17
N PRO A 126 26.18 -6.73 -57.87
CA PRO A 126 25.03 -5.83 -57.79
C PRO A 126 24.13 -6.04 -56.55
N ALA A 127 23.32 -5.02 -56.28
CA ALA A 127 22.45 -4.93 -55.11
C ALA A 127 21.42 -6.07 -54.97
N GLY A 128 21.23 -6.53 -53.72
CA GLY A 128 20.16 -7.46 -53.31
C GLY A 128 19.50 -6.99 -52.02
N HIS A 129 18.18 -6.81 -52.05
CA HIS A 129 17.41 -6.14 -51.00
C HIS A 129 17.49 -6.81 -49.62
N GLY A 130 17.90 -6.04 -48.60
CA GLY A 130 17.79 -6.44 -47.20
C GLY A 130 16.35 -6.35 -46.70
N HIS A 131 15.62 -7.47 -46.74
CA HIS A 131 14.30 -7.57 -46.11
C HIS A 131 14.44 -7.73 -44.59
N GLY A 132 14.23 -6.63 -43.85
CA GLY A 132 14.07 -6.69 -42.40
C GLY A 132 12.77 -7.41 -42.03
N HIS A 133 12.89 -8.61 -41.46
CA HIS A 133 11.75 -9.38 -40.96
C HIS A 133 11.19 -8.77 -39.66
N GLY A 134 10.38 -7.73 -39.80
CA GLY A 134 9.52 -7.25 -38.72
C GLY A 134 8.39 -8.24 -38.46
N HIS A 135 8.48 -9.02 -37.39
CA HIS A 135 7.36 -9.83 -36.89
C HIS A 135 6.27 -8.92 -36.30
N GLY A 136 5.47 -8.31 -37.17
CA GLY A 136 4.25 -7.61 -36.77
C GLY A 136 3.21 -8.62 -36.30
N HIS A 137 2.85 -8.58 -35.02
CA HIS A 137 1.64 -9.24 -34.53
C HIS A 137 0.42 -8.55 -35.16
N GLY A 138 -0.10 -9.11 -36.25
CA GLY A 138 -1.39 -8.71 -36.79
C GLY A 138 -2.49 -8.95 -35.75
N PRO A 139 -3.58 -8.15 -35.76
CA PRO A 139 -4.72 -8.38 -34.87
C PRO A 139 -5.25 -9.81 -35.06
N ALA A 140 -5.56 -10.48 -33.95
CA ALA A 140 -6.04 -11.86 -33.97
C ALA A 140 -7.24 -12.03 -34.90
N ALA A 141 -7.25 -13.09 -35.70
CA ALA A 141 -8.33 -13.36 -36.63
C ALA A 141 -9.68 -13.42 -35.89
N PRO A 142 -10.77 -12.87 -36.46
CA PRO A 142 -12.03 -12.75 -35.74
C PRO A 142 -12.60 -14.11 -35.38
N ALA A 143 -12.90 -14.29 -34.09
CA ALA A 143 -13.50 -15.49 -33.53
C ALA A 143 -14.83 -15.87 -34.25
N SER A 144 -15.20 -17.14 -34.18
CA SER A 144 -16.43 -17.62 -34.84
C SER A 144 -17.65 -16.83 -34.36
N LYS A 145 -18.58 -16.51 -35.29
CA LYS A 145 -19.75 -15.66 -35.00
C LYS A 145 -20.52 -16.08 -33.74
N ARG A 146 -20.61 -17.40 -33.50
CA ARG A 146 -21.26 -17.99 -32.30
C ARG A 146 -20.50 -17.69 -31.01
N VAL A 147 -19.17 -17.85 -30.99
CA VAL A 147 -18.32 -17.54 -29.83
C VAL A 147 -18.34 -16.05 -29.53
N ARG A 148 -18.21 -15.19 -30.55
CA ARG A 148 -18.31 -13.73 -30.38
C ARG A 148 -19.68 -13.32 -29.83
N LEU A 149 -20.77 -13.89 -30.32
CA LEU A 149 -22.12 -13.58 -29.83
C LEU A 149 -22.31 -13.99 -28.36
N LEU A 150 -21.81 -15.17 -27.97
CA LEU A 150 -21.84 -15.66 -26.58
C LEU A 150 -21.04 -14.73 -25.65
N LEU A 151 -19.83 -14.34 -26.05
CA LEU A 151 -18.99 -13.44 -25.26
C LEU A 151 -19.63 -12.06 -25.10
N ILE A 152 -20.25 -11.52 -26.15
CA ILE A 152 -21.02 -10.27 -26.07
C ILE A 152 -22.20 -10.44 -25.11
N TRP A 153 -22.97 -11.52 -25.20
CA TRP A 153 -24.10 -11.77 -24.29
C TRP A 153 -23.70 -11.88 -22.82
N LEU A 154 -22.48 -12.34 -22.52
CA LEU A 154 -22.01 -12.51 -21.15
C LEU A 154 -21.30 -11.25 -20.62
N LEU A 155 -20.55 -10.53 -21.46
CA LEU A 155 -19.78 -9.35 -21.07
C LEU A 155 -20.53 -8.02 -21.22
N ALA A 156 -21.41 -7.86 -22.22
CA ALA A 156 -22.17 -6.63 -22.40
C ALA A 156 -23.07 -6.27 -21.20
N PRO A 157 -23.81 -7.19 -20.54
CA PRO A 157 -24.57 -6.82 -19.35
C PRO A 157 -23.66 -6.44 -18.17
N LEU A 158 -22.46 -7.03 -18.07
CA LEU A 158 -21.49 -6.70 -17.02
C LEU A 158 -20.87 -5.33 -17.27
N ALA A 159 -20.45 -5.03 -18.50
CA ALA A 159 -19.97 -3.71 -18.90
C ALA A 159 -21.05 -2.62 -18.75
N LEU A 160 -22.31 -2.93 -19.10
CA LEU A 160 -23.44 -2.04 -18.88
C LEU A 160 -23.68 -1.80 -17.39
N ALA A 161 -23.65 -2.85 -16.55
CA ALA A 161 -23.79 -2.71 -15.11
C ALA A 161 -22.63 -1.90 -14.49
N THR A 162 -21.40 -2.05 -14.99
CA THR A 162 -20.26 -1.20 -14.63
C THR A 162 -20.51 0.27 -14.99
N VAL A 163 -20.93 0.57 -16.22
CA VAL A 163 -21.19 1.96 -16.66
C VAL A 163 -22.37 2.58 -15.90
N VAL A 164 -23.47 1.84 -15.73
CA VAL A 164 -24.63 2.28 -14.94
C VAL A 164 -24.24 2.48 -13.47
N GLY A 165 -23.45 1.56 -12.89
CA GLY A 165 -22.93 1.69 -11.53
C GLY A 165 -22.06 2.94 -11.37
N MET A 166 -21.16 3.22 -12.32
CA MET A 166 -20.38 4.46 -12.32
C MET A 166 -21.27 5.71 -12.40
N ILE A 167 -22.28 5.73 -13.28
CA ILE A 167 -23.18 6.86 -13.42
C ILE A 167 -24.05 7.05 -12.17
N VAL A 168 -24.59 5.98 -11.59
CA VAL A 168 -25.49 6.05 -10.42
C VAL A 168 -24.74 6.42 -9.14
N LEU A 169 -23.50 5.95 -8.97
CA LEU A 169 -22.69 6.19 -7.77
C LEU A 169 -21.80 7.44 -7.88
N TYR A 170 -21.75 8.09 -9.05
CA TYR A 170 -21.03 9.36 -9.18
C TYR A 170 -21.76 10.46 -8.37
N PRO A 171 -21.03 11.30 -7.60
CA PRO A 171 -21.64 12.25 -6.67
C PRO A 171 -22.21 13.51 -7.36
N TRP A 172 -23.18 13.34 -8.27
CA TRP A 172 -23.78 14.44 -9.05
C TRP A 172 -24.34 15.55 -8.15
N GLY A 173 -23.84 16.77 -8.34
CA GLY A 173 -24.34 17.96 -7.64
C GLY A 173 -24.04 18.01 -6.14
N LYS A 174 -23.31 17.03 -5.58
CA LYS A 174 -22.73 17.16 -4.25
C LYS A 174 -21.50 18.10 -4.33
N PRO A 175 -21.25 18.96 -3.32
CA PRO A 175 -20.04 19.76 -3.29
C PRO A 175 -18.80 18.89 -3.13
N ASP A 176 -17.64 19.38 -3.58
CA ASP A 176 -16.37 18.69 -3.37
C ASP A 176 -16.10 18.46 -1.87
N PRO A 177 -15.61 17.27 -1.47
CA PRO A 177 -15.41 16.93 -0.07
C PRO A 177 -14.27 17.77 0.54
N THR A 178 -14.63 18.63 1.50
CA THR A 178 -13.67 19.45 2.25
C THR A 178 -13.45 18.89 3.66
N SER A 179 -12.20 18.86 4.11
CA SER A 179 -11.87 18.51 5.50
C SER A 179 -12.42 19.54 6.48
N VAL A 180 -13.13 19.09 7.53
CA VAL A 180 -13.57 19.94 8.65
C VAL A 180 -12.43 20.30 9.59
N VAL A 181 -11.34 19.53 9.57
CA VAL A 181 -10.07 19.90 10.20
C VAL A 181 -9.26 20.75 9.22
N PRO A 182 -8.86 21.99 9.56
CA PRO A 182 -8.04 22.82 8.68
C PRO A 182 -6.69 22.16 8.38
N GLN A 183 -6.55 21.62 7.18
CA GLN A 183 -5.27 21.25 6.61
C GLN A 183 -4.74 22.51 5.90
N GLY A 184 -3.72 23.15 6.46
CA GLY A 184 -3.22 24.44 5.94
C GLY A 184 -2.81 24.35 4.47
N GLN A 185 -2.96 25.47 3.74
CA GLN A 185 -2.67 25.51 2.31
C GLN A 185 -1.19 25.18 2.07
N PRO A 186 -0.85 24.23 1.17
CA PRO A 186 0.53 23.90 0.89
C PRO A 186 1.21 25.08 0.18
N VAL A 187 2.37 25.50 0.70
CA VAL A 187 3.21 26.57 0.14
C VAL A 187 4.65 26.07 0.02
N ALA A 188 5.26 26.26 -1.13
CA ALA A 188 6.62 25.84 -1.40
C ALA A 188 7.64 26.86 -0.87
N ALA A 189 8.75 26.36 -0.31
CA ALA A 189 9.89 27.16 0.14
C ALA A 189 11.22 26.42 -0.02
N ASN A 190 12.32 27.18 -0.04
CA ASN A 190 13.68 26.65 -0.02
C ASN A 190 14.39 27.04 1.29
N ILE A 191 15.06 26.09 1.92
CA ILE A 191 15.84 26.32 3.13
C ILE A 191 17.17 26.99 2.76
N THR A 192 17.45 28.12 3.40
CA THR A 192 18.68 28.92 3.21
C THR A 192 19.73 28.65 4.28
N ALA A 193 19.30 28.40 5.52
CA ALA A 193 20.18 27.99 6.61
C ALA A 193 19.43 27.15 7.66
N THR A 194 20.17 26.31 8.38
CA THR A 194 19.67 25.51 9.50
C THR A 194 20.61 25.61 10.68
N ASN A 195 20.09 25.85 11.87
CA ASN A 195 20.86 25.98 13.12
C ASN A 195 20.18 25.20 14.25
N THR A 196 20.95 24.42 15.01
CA THR A 196 20.45 23.73 16.20
C THR A 196 20.76 24.54 17.45
N GLY A 197 19.78 24.73 18.34
CA GLY A 197 19.95 25.52 19.55
C GLY A 197 18.82 25.32 20.57
N PRO A 198 18.76 26.15 21.63
CA PRO A 198 17.61 26.17 22.54
C PRO A 198 16.32 26.57 21.81
N CYS A 199 15.18 26.08 22.30
CA CYS A 199 13.85 26.39 21.77
C CYS A 199 13.39 27.81 22.13
N LEU A 200 14.03 28.81 21.53
CA LEU A 200 13.71 30.23 21.73
C LEU A 200 12.69 30.71 20.69
N ALA A 201 11.75 31.54 21.14
CA ALA A 201 10.87 32.28 20.24
C ALA A 201 11.65 33.37 19.49
N GLN A 202 11.11 33.85 18.37
CA GLN A 202 11.67 34.96 17.61
C GLN A 202 11.96 36.18 18.51
N GLY A 203 13.19 36.68 18.46
CA GLY A 203 13.64 37.82 19.26
C GLY A 203 14.04 37.50 20.72
N GLN A 204 13.88 36.27 21.19
CA GLN A 204 14.40 35.86 22.50
C GLN A 204 15.88 35.45 22.40
N VAL A 205 16.66 35.81 23.43
CA VAL A 205 18.07 35.46 23.57
C VAL A 205 18.28 34.86 24.95
N GLN A 206 18.89 33.68 25.03
CA GLN A 206 19.24 33.07 26.31
C GLN A 206 20.54 33.68 26.84
N VAL A 207 20.49 34.25 28.05
CA VAL A 207 21.64 34.92 28.69
C VAL A 207 22.09 34.07 29.88
N GLY A 208 23.29 33.48 29.76
CA GLY A 208 23.90 32.60 30.77
C GLY A 208 23.85 31.10 30.43
N ASP A 209 24.78 30.34 31.01
CA ASP A 209 25.05 28.92 30.66
C ASP A 209 24.02 27.89 31.17
N GLN A 210 22.84 28.33 31.64
CA GLN A 210 21.78 27.40 32.08
C GLN A 210 20.94 26.90 30.89
N SER A 211 21.56 26.09 30.05
CA SER A 211 20.82 25.06 29.30
C SER A 211 20.33 24.01 30.28
N ASP A 212 19.00 23.92 30.48
CA ASP A 212 18.37 22.83 31.23
C ASP A 212 18.83 21.47 30.64
N PRO A 213 19.43 20.56 31.43
CA PRO A 213 19.88 19.25 30.94
C PRO A 213 18.79 18.39 30.28
N ASN A 214 17.51 18.68 30.54
CA ASN A 214 16.36 18.00 29.96
C ASN A 214 15.71 18.78 28.80
N ALA A 215 16.16 19.99 28.47
CA ALA A 215 15.62 20.75 27.35
C ALA A 215 15.96 20.07 26.01
N LYS A 216 14.93 19.63 25.29
CA LYS A 216 15.09 19.17 23.90
C LYS A 216 15.61 20.33 23.05
N PRO A 217 16.61 20.11 22.17
CA PRO A 217 17.05 21.13 21.23
C PRO A 217 15.97 21.40 20.19
N CYS A 218 15.95 22.62 19.66
CA CYS A 218 15.16 22.99 18.49
C CYS A 218 16.04 23.16 17.26
N LEU A 219 15.49 22.80 16.11
CA LEU A 219 16.01 23.14 14.80
C LEU A 219 15.40 24.46 14.37
N THR A 220 16.25 25.43 14.09
CA THR A 220 15.86 26.73 13.55
C THR A 220 16.15 26.73 12.06
N VAL A 221 15.13 26.99 11.24
CA VAL A 221 15.17 26.89 9.78
C VAL A 221 14.88 28.26 9.19
N ASP A 222 15.90 28.86 8.57
CA ASP A 222 15.77 30.08 7.77
C ASP A 222 15.40 29.68 6.34
N LEU A 223 14.26 30.15 5.82
CA LEU A 223 13.70 29.71 4.54
C LEU A 223 13.20 30.88 3.69
N THR A 224 13.26 30.73 2.37
CA THR A 224 12.70 31.68 1.40
C THR A 224 11.53 31.02 0.68
N MET A 225 10.36 31.65 0.72
CA MET A 225 9.15 31.11 0.10
C MET A 225 9.22 31.26 -1.42
N THR A 226 8.91 30.21 -2.17
CA THR A 226 8.95 30.22 -3.64
C THR A 226 7.60 30.53 -4.28
N ASP A 227 6.50 30.29 -3.57
CA ASP A 227 5.15 30.65 -3.98
C ASP A 227 4.27 31.08 -2.79
N GLY A 228 2.94 31.13 -3.00
CA GLY A 228 1.96 31.44 -1.97
C GLY A 228 1.93 32.91 -1.50
N PRO A 229 1.18 33.21 -0.41
CA PRO A 229 0.89 34.58 0.05
C PRO A 229 2.11 35.42 0.48
N ALA A 230 3.29 34.79 0.58
CA ALA A 230 4.54 35.43 0.97
C ALA A 230 5.73 35.04 0.07
N GLY A 231 5.46 34.62 -1.18
CA GLY A 231 6.50 34.34 -2.18
C GLY A 231 7.58 35.43 -2.25
N GLY A 232 8.84 35.01 -2.26
CA GLY A 232 10.02 35.87 -2.22
C GLY A 232 10.42 36.39 -0.83
N LYS A 233 9.59 36.23 0.21
CA LYS A 233 9.95 36.62 1.58
C LYS A 233 10.79 35.54 2.27
N GLN A 234 11.66 36.00 3.16
CA GLN A 234 12.35 35.15 4.11
C GLN A 234 11.53 35.01 5.39
N LEU A 235 11.48 33.80 5.92
CA LEU A 235 10.83 33.42 7.17
C LEU A 235 11.79 32.56 7.98
N LYS A 236 11.61 32.52 9.29
CA LYS A 236 12.45 31.73 10.20
C LYS A 236 11.55 30.95 11.15
N LEU A 237 11.53 29.64 10.99
CA LEU A 237 10.73 28.71 11.78
C LEU A 237 11.60 28.02 12.83
N THR A 238 11.05 27.77 14.02
CA THR A 238 11.70 27.00 15.08
C THR A 238 10.88 25.74 15.35
N VAL A 239 11.49 24.58 15.13
CA VAL A 239 10.82 23.26 15.23
C VAL A 239 11.51 22.41 16.31
N PRO A 240 10.79 21.85 17.29
CA PRO A 240 11.37 20.91 18.25
C PRO A 240 12.00 19.69 17.56
N ILE A 241 13.18 19.27 18.03
CA ILE A 241 13.82 18.05 17.54
C ILE A 241 13.30 16.87 18.35
N GLU A 242 12.55 16.01 17.67
CA GLU A 242 12.04 14.74 18.16
C GLU A 242 12.68 13.59 17.34
N PRO A 243 12.64 12.33 17.81
CA PRO A 243 13.20 11.20 17.07
C PRO A 243 12.60 11.00 15.67
N SER A 244 11.38 11.49 15.44
CA SER A 244 10.64 11.50 14.17
C SER A 244 10.88 12.76 13.32
N THR A 245 11.49 13.83 13.86
CA THR A 245 11.72 15.08 13.12
C THR A 245 12.71 14.82 11.97
N PRO A 246 12.34 15.13 10.72
CA PRO A 246 13.26 14.96 9.59
C PRO A 246 14.51 15.83 9.72
N ARG A 247 15.62 15.39 9.12
CA ARG A 247 16.85 16.17 9.05
C ARG A 247 16.78 17.09 7.84
N PHE A 248 16.69 18.40 8.10
CA PHE A 248 16.72 19.44 7.07
C PHE A 248 18.11 20.09 7.00
N ALA A 249 18.50 20.52 5.80
CA ALA A 249 19.76 21.18 5.49
C ALA A 249 19.54 22.41 4.59
N ALA A 250 20.55 23.28 4.51
CA ALA A 250 20.56 24.37 3.54
C ALA A 250 20.57 23.83 2.11
N GLY A 251 19.70 24.37 1.26
CA GLY A 251 19.45 23.92 -0.11
C GLY A 251 18.24 22.99 -0.28
N ASP A 252 17.64 22.50 0.81
CA ASP A 252 16.46 21.63 0.72
C ASP A 252 15.21 22.41 0.28
N ALA A 253 14.47 21.83 -0.67
CA ALA A 253 13.16 22.30 -1.08
C ALA A 253 12.07 21.64 -0.23
N VAL A 254 11.25 22.45 0.45
CA VAL A 254 10.26 22.02 1.46
C VAL A 254 8.87 22.58 1.18
N VAL A 255 7.87 21.94 1.80
CA VAL A 255 6.46 22.32 1.78
C VAL A 255 6.06 22.75 3.19
N LEU A 256 5.43 23.91 3.27
CA LEU A 256 4.84 24.47 4.46
C LEU A 256 3.31 24.36 4.39
N ALA A 257 2.64 24.19 5.52
CA ALA A 257 1.21 24.42 5.64
C ALA A 257 0.98 25.86 6.12
N TYR A 258 0.28 26.67 5.32
CA TYR A 258 -0.18 27.99 5.68
C TYR A 258 -1.57 27.90 6.30
N ASN A 259 -1.66 28.21 7.59
CA ASN A 259 -2.89 28.07 8.39
C ASN A 259 -3.76 29.34 8.39
N GLY A 260 -3.52 30.27 7.46
CA GLY A 260 -4.12 31.61 7.46
C GLY A 260 -3.39 32.60 8.37
N GLY A 261 -3.95 33.80 8.52
CA GLY A 261 -3.35 34.87 9.33
C GLY A 261 -2.45 35.82 8.54
N ASN A 262 -1.37 36.30 9.15
CA ASN A 262 -0.45 37.23 8.52
C ASN A 262 0.67 36.47 7.82
N ALA A 263 0.77 36.60 6.49
CA ALA A 263 1.82 35.94 5.72
C ALA A 263 3.27 36.43 6.04
N GLY A 264 3.44 37.45 6.87
CA GLY A 264 4.74 37.83 7.45
C GLY A 264 5.05 37.23 8.84
N ASP A 265 4.12 36.50 9.44
CA ASP A 265 4.25 35.91 10.78
C ASP A 265 4.68 34.42 10.68
N PRO A 266 5.82 34.02 11.29
CA PRO A 266 6.22 32.62 11.41
C PRO A 266 5.13 31.71 11.98
N ALA A 267 4.28 32.18 12.89
CA ALA A 267 3.22 31.39 13.51
C ALA A 267 2.09 31.00 12.53
N SER A 268 1.98 31.68 11.38
CA SER A 268 1.03 31.34 10.32
C SER A 268 1.46 30.12 9.47
N PHE A 269 2.69 29.62 9.66
CA PHE A 269 3.26 28.55 8.85
C PHE A 269 3.79 27.39 9.70
N GLN A 270 3.56 26.16 9.24
CA GLN A 270 4.13 24.96 9.80
C GLN A 270 4.99 24.26 8.74
N LEU A 271 6.19 23.81 9.10
CA LEU A 271 7.02 22.96 8.23
C LEU A 271 6.42 21.55 8.19
N VAL A 272 6.04 21.08 7.00
CA VAL A 272 5.34 19.80 6.81
C VAL A 272 6.25 18.73 6.25
N ASP A 273 6.85 18.97 5.07
CA ASP A 273 7.56 17.91 4.35
C ASP A 273 8.54 18.45 3.28
N PHE A 274 9.21 17.56 2.55
CA PHE A 274 10.08 17.87 1.41
C PHE A 274 9.31 17.90 0.06
N GLN A 275 9.76 18.74 -0.86
CA GLN A 275 9.29 18.75 -2.25
C GLN A 275 9.89 17.56 -3.02
N ARG A 276 9.09 16.54 -3.30
CA ARG A 276 9.53 15.32 -4.02
C ARG A 276 9.18 15.29 -5.52
N GLY A 277 8.63 16.37 -6.08
CA GLY A 277 8.15 16.42 -7.46
C GLY A 277 9.18 15.99 -8.49
N THR A 278 10.37 16.62 -8.50
CA THR A 278 11.44 16.31 -9.45
C THR A 278 11.95 14.87 -9.39
N PRO A 279 12.37 14.30 -8.23
CA PRO A 279 12.83 12.91 -8.19
C PRO A 279 11.73 11.89 -8.54
N LEU A 280 10.47 12.16 -8.18
CA LEU A 280 9.35 11.30 -8.58
C LEU A 280 9.08 11.36 -10.10
N LEU A 281 9.16 12.55 -10.72
CA LEU A 281 9.05 12.70 -12.17
C LEU A 281 10.19 12.00 -12.92
N VAL A 282 11.43 12.08 -12.43
CA VAL A 282 12.57 11.35 -13.00
C VAL A 282 12.35 9.84 -12.91
N LEU A 283 11.90 9.33 -11.77
CA LEU A 283 11.59 7.90 -11.61
C LEU A 283 10.45 7.45 -12.53
N ALA A 284 9.38 8.24 -12.64
CA ALA A 284 8.26 7.97 -13.53
C ALA A 284 8.67 7.97 -15.01
N ALA A 285 9.55 8.91 -15.42
CA ALA A 285 10.11 8.95 -16.77
C ALA A 285 10.99 7.73 -17.07
N LEU A 286 11.87 7.32 -16.13
CA LEU A 286 12.69 6.11 -16.26
C LEU A 286 11.83 4.85 -16.39
N PHE A 287 10.79 4.72 -15.57
CA PHE A 287 9.81 3.64 -15.66
C PHE A 287 9.11 3.62 -17.01
N ALA A 288 8.58 4.76 -17.46
CA ALA A 288 7.90 4.87 -18.76
C ALA A 288 8.84 4.52 -19.93
N ILE A 289 10.10 4.98 -19.90
CA ILE A 289 11.11 4.64 -20.92
C ILE A 289 11.38 3.13 -20.92
N ALA A 290 11.55 2.49 -19.76
CA ALA A 290 11.78 1.05 -19.68
C ALA A 290 10.60 0.24 -20.26
N VAL A 291 9.36 0.63 -19.93
CA VAL A 291 8.13 0.00 -20.46
C VAL A 291 7.99 0.22 -21.98
N LEU A 292 8.32 1.41 -22.50
CA LEU A 292 8.28 1.71 -23.94
C LEU A 292 9.38 0.98 -24.73
N VAL A 293 10.58 0.86 -24.17
CA VAL A 293 11.69 0.13 -24.81
C VAL A 293 11.40 -1.37 -24.90
N LEU A 294 10.89 -1.97 -23.82
CA LEU A 294 10.59 -3.41 -23.77
C LEU A 294 9.29 -3.75 -24.51
N GLY A 295 8.22 -2.99 -24.26
CA GLY A 295 6.86 -3.27 -24.75
C GLY A 295 6.50 -2.57 -26.07
N ARG A 296 7.24 -1.57 -26.53
CA ARG A 296 6.95 -0.79 -27.76
C ARG A 296 5.52 -0.24 -27.72
N TRP A 297 4.70 -0.48 -28.75
CA TRP A 297 3.29 -0.11 -28.79
C TRP A 297 2.44 -0.76 -27.68
N GLN A 298 2.75 -2.00 -27.29
CA GLN A 298 2.10 -2.68 -26.16
C GLN A 298 2.43 -1.96 -24.85
N GLY A 299 3.68 -1.49 -24.71
CA GLY A 299 4.13 -0.69 -23.57
C GLY A 299 3.41 0.65 -23.49
N LEU A 300 3.23 1.34 -24.63
CA LEU A 300 2.44 2.58 -24.68
C LEU A 300 0.98 2.33 -24.26
N ALA A 301 0.35 1.28 -24.78
CA ALA A 301 -1.02 0.92 -24.40
C ALA A 301 -1.13 0.61 -22.89
N ALA A 302 -0.13 -0.06 -22.30
CA ALA A 302 -0.07 -0.32 -20.87
C ALA A 302 0.10 0.95 -20.02
N LEU A 303 0.90 1.92 -20.47
CA LEU A 303 1.04 3.22 -19.78
C LEU A 303 -0.24 4.05 -19.86
N VAL A 304 -0.94 4.06 -21.01
CA VAL A 304 -2.23 4.74 -21.15
C VAL A 304 -3.30 4.05 -20.31
N ALA A 305 -3.33 2.71 -20.28
CA ALA A 305 -4.20 1.95 -19.39
C ALA A 305 -3.97 2.31 -17.92
N LEU A 306 -2.71 2.32 -17.46
CA LEU A 306 -2.34 2.71 -16.09
C LEU A 306 -2.79 4.14 -15.75
N ALA A 307 -2.58 5.09 -16.67
CA ALA A 307 -3.04 6.48 -16.48
C ALA A 307 -4.57 6.56 -16.38
N LEU A 308 -5.31 5.84 -17.22
CA LEU A 308 -6.77 5.77 -17.15
C LEU A 308 -7.26 5.08 -15.86
N SER A 309 -6.53 4.10 -15.33
CA SER A 309 -6.81 3.50 -14.03
C SER A 309 -6.72 4.54 -12.90
N PHE A 310 -5.67 5.36 -12.90
CA PHE A 310 -5.56 6.48 -11.95
C PHE A 310 -6.67 7.51 -12.14
N VAL A 311 -7.11 7.80 -13.37
CA VAL A 311 -8.26 8.67 -13.63
C VAL A 311 -9.55 8.10 -13.04
N VAL A 312 -9.82 6.79 -13.18
CA VAL A 312 -10.99 6.16 -12.55
C VAL A 312 -10.91 6.21 -11.01
N ILE A 313 -9.72 5.99 -10.43
CA ILE A 313 -9.54 6.10 -8.98
C ILE A 313 -9.78 7.55 -8.51
N ALA A 314 -9.14 8.53 -9.14
CA ALA A 314 -9.14 9.91 -8.70
C ALA A 314 -10.45 10.67 -9.00
N LEU A 315 -11.12 10.39 -10.13
CA LEU A 315 -12.32 11.12 -10.55
C LEU A 315 -13.63 10.38 -10.29
N PHE A 316 -13.60 9.07 -9.99
CA PHE A 316 -14.81 8.31 -9.67
C PHE A 316 -14.75 7.66 -8.28
N ILE A 317 -13.77 6.79 -8.02
CA ILE A 317 -13.76 5.99 -6.78
C ILE A 317 -13.62 6.88 -5.54
N LEU A 318 -12.60 7.75 -5.51
CA LEU A 318 -12.34 8.61 -4.36
C LEU A 318 -13.49 9.62 -4.11
N PRO A 319 -13.97 10.39 -5.11
CA PRO A 319 -15.09 11.32 -4.90
C PRO A 319 -16.38 10.62 -4.43
N ALA A 320 -16.72 9.45 -4.98
CA ALA A 320 -17.92 8.72 -4.57
C ALA A 320 -17.83 8.22 -3.11
N ILE A 321 -16.69 7.67 -2.70
CA ILE A 321 -16.45 7.24 -1.31
C ILE A 321 -16.52 8.43 -0.34
N LEU A 322 -15.84 9.53 -0.66
CA LEU A 322 -15.84 10.74 0.18
C LEU A 322 -17.25 11.38 0.24
N ALA A 323 -18.06 11.21 -0.80
CA ALA A 323 -19.46 11.63 -0.84
C ALA A 323 -20.43 10.68 -0.09
N GLY A 324 -19.91 9.70 0.65
CA GLY A 324 -20.68 8.79 1.51
C GLY A 324 -21.28 7.56 0.82
N GLU A 325 -20.95 7.29 -0.45
CA GLU A 325 -21.41 6.07 -1.14
C GLU A 325 -20.73 4.80 -0.57
N ASN A 326 -21.38 3.64 -0.70
CA ASN A 326 -20.82 2.40 -0.16
C ASN A 326 -19.48 2.04 -0.84
N PRO A 327 -18.34 2.01 -0.10
CA PRO A 327 -17.03 1.89 -0.74
C PRO A 327 -16.82 0.58 -1.49
N LEU A 328 -17.39 -0.53 -1.01
CA LEU A 328 -17.29 -1.83 -1.68
C LEU A 328 -18.00 -1.84 -3.03
N VAL A 329 -19.21 -1.27 -3.12
CA VAL A 329 -19.95 -1.20 -4.39
C VAL A 329 -19.26 -0.25 -5.37
N VAL A 330 -18.78 0.90 -4.89
CA VAL A 330 -17.97 1.84 -5.69
C VAL A 330 -16.70 1.16 -6.21
N ALA A 331 -16.01 0.40 -5.37
CA ALA A 331 -14.80 -0.34 -5.76
C ALA A 331 -15.09 -1.46 -6.76
N ILE A 332 -16.22 -2.17 -6.66
CA ILE A 332 -16.62 -3.18 -7.66
C ILE A 332 -16.89 -2.51 -9.02
N ALA A 333 -17.61 -1.38 -9.04
CA ALA A 333 -17.85 -0.62 -10.28
C ALA A 333 -16.53 -0.07 -10.87
N GLY A 334 -15.70 0.55 -10.03
CA GLY A 334 -14.42 1.13 -10.43
C GLY A 334 -13.40 0.08 -10.91
N ALA A 335 -13.24 -1.02 -10.17
CA ALA A 335 -12.40 -2.15 -10.57
C ALA A 335 -12.90 -2.80 -11.87
N GLY A 336 -14.22 -2.93 -12.05
CA GLY A 336 -14.80 -3.38 -13.31
C GLY A 336 -14.44 -2.45 -14.47
N ALA A 337 -14.54 -1.13 -14.29
CA ALA A 337 -14.20 -0.15 -15.31
C ALA A 337 -12.70 -0.16 -15.65
N ILE A 338 -11.83 -0.18 -14.63
CA ILE A 338 -10.38 -0.30 -14.76
C ILE A 338 -10.03 -1.56 -15.56
N MET A 339 -10.61 -2.71 -15.18
CA MET A 339 -10.42 -3.98 -15.87
C MET A 339 -10.85 -3.91 -17.34
N PHE A 340 -12.06 -3.43 -17.63
CA PHE A 340 -12.57 -3.31 -19.00
C PHE A 340 -11.71 -2.38 -19.86
N ILE A 341 -11.28 -1.24 -19.31
CA ILE A 341 -10.41 -0.28 -20.01
C ILE A 341 -9.03 -0.91 -20.24
N ALA A 342 -8.37 -1.40 -19.19
CA ALA A 342 -7.01 -1.91 -19.26
C ALA A 342 -6.89 -3.09 -20.23
N LEU A 343 -7.63 -4.18 -20.00
CA LEU A 343 -7.50 -5.42 -20.78
C LEU A 343 -7.79 -5.22 -22.27
N TYR A 344 -8.82 -4.44 -22.62
CA TYR A 344 -9.16 -4.21 -24.02
C TYR A 344 -8.29 -3.15 -24.71
N LEU A 345 -7.73 -2.19 -23.97
CA LEU A 345 -6.77 -1.24 -24.52
C LEU A 345 -5.41 -1.90 -24.75
N THR A 346 -4.94 -2.75 -23.84
CA THR A 346 -3.65 -3.45 -23.97
C THR A 346 -3.74 -4.63 -24.92
N HIS A 347 -4.66 -5.58 -24.73
CA HIS A 347 -4.68 -6.84 -25.49
C HIS A 347 -5.67 -6.85 -26.68
N GLY A 348 -6.41 -5.76 -26.87
CA GLY A 348 -7.37 -5.61 -27.96
C GLY A 348 -8.64 -6.45 -27.80
N LEU A 349 -9.64 -6.16 -28.63
CA LEU A 349 -10.92 -6.88 -28.65
C LEU A 349 -10.77 -8.27 -29.28
N SER A 350 -10.52 -9.29 -28.47
CA SER A 350 -10.37 -10.69 -28.91
C SER A 350 -11.07 -11.68 -27.95
N ALA A 351 -11.38 -12.89 -28.43
CA ALA A 351 -11.95 -13.93 -27.58
C ALA A 351 -11.01 -14.38 -26.44
N ARG A 352 -9.69 -14.26 -26.66
CA ARG A 352 -8.66 -14.45 -25.63
C ARG A 352 -8.77 -13.41 -24.52
N THR A 353 -8.79 -12.13 -24.89
CA THR A 353 -8.97 -11.02 -23.95
C THR A 353 -10.28 -11.15 -23.19
N SER A 354 -11.37 -11.49 -23.89
CA SER A 354 -12.67 -11.74 -23.26
C SER A 354 -12.65 -12.91 -22.27
N ALA A 355 -11.93 -13.99 -22.56
CA ALA A 355 -11.76 -15.10 -21.62
C ALA A 355 -10.95 -14.68 -20.37
N ALA A 356 -9.98 -13.78 -20.52
CA ALA A 356 -9.20 -13.24 -19.41
C ALA A 356 -10.11 -12.40 -18.51
N VAL A 357 -10.82 -11.41 -19.08
CA VAL A 357 -11.82 -10.56 -18.38
C VAL A 357 -12.81 -11.41 -17.57
N LEU A 358 -13.32 -12.51 -18.14
CA LEU A 358 -14.24 -13.41 -17.42
C LEU A 358 -13.58 -14.17 -16.28
N GLY A 359 -12.32 -14.61 -16.46
CA GLY A 359 -11.51 -15.15 -15.37
C GLY A 359 -11.31 -14.13 -14.25
N THR A 360 -10.94 -12.89 -14.61
CA THR A 360 -10.72 -11.78 -13.67
C THR A 360 -11.98 -11.48 -12.87
N LEU A 361 -13.15 -11.36 -13.52
CA LEU A 361 -14.43 -11.09 -12.84
C LEU A 361 -14.83 -12.19 -11.85
N VAL A 362 -14.72 -13.48 -12.25
CA VAL A 362 -15.08 -14.59 -11.36
C VAL A 362 -14.14 -14.67 -10.16
N SER A 363 -12.83 -14.46 -10.37
CA SER A 363 -11.85 -14.42 -9.28
C SER A 363 -12.02 -13.22 -8.37
N LEU A 364 -12.29 -12.03 -8.92
CA LEU A 364 -12.50 -10.82 -8.13
C LEU A 364 -13.78 -10.92 -7.28
N ALA A 365 -14.84 -11.52 -7.82
CA ALA A 365 -16.04 -11.85 -7.07
C ALA A 365 -15.75 -12.85 -5.94
N LEU A 366 -14.96 -13.91 -6.19
CA LEU A 366 -14.53 -14.85 -5.16
C LEU A 366 -13.72 -14.17 -4.06
N ILE A 367 -12.77 -13.29 -4.40
CA ILE A 367 -11.99 -12.52 -3.43
C ILE A 367 -12.93 -11.65 -2.59
N GLY A 368 -13.81 -10.86 -3.21
CA GLY A 368 -14.76 -10.00 -2.49
C GLY A 368 -15.66 -10.79 -1.53
N VAL A 369 -16.17 -11.95 -1.95
CA VAL A 369 -16.97 -12.86 -1.10
C VAL A 369 -16.14 -13.42 0.06
N LEU A 370 -14.93 -13.94 -0.20
CA LEU A 370 -14.05 -14.47 0.84
C LEU A 370 -13.67 -13.38 1.85
N SER A 371 -13.23 -12.21 1.38
CA SER A 371 -12.89 -11.07 2.23
C SER A 371 -14.09 -10.62 3.06
N ALA A 372 -15.30 -10.54 2.49
CA ALA A 372 -16.50 -10.18 3.24
C ALA A 372 -16.82 -11.21 4.35
N ILE A 373 -16.73 -12.51 4.04
CA ILE A 373 -16.97 -13.61 5.00
C ILE A 373 -15.92 -13.60 6.12
N PHE A 374 -14.62 -13.57 5.79
CA PHE A 374 -13.55 -13.63 6.78
C PHE A 374 -13.44 -12.33 7.59
N SER A 375 -13.70 -11.17 6.98
CA SER A 375 -13.87 -9.90 7.72
C SER A 375 -15.03 -9.98 8.72
N ALA A 376 -16.15 -10.66 8.37
CA ALA A 376 -17.25 -10.86 9.32
C ALA A 376 -16.85 -11.80 10.46
N ALA A 377 -16.24 -12.94 10.14
CA ALA A 377 -15.85 -13.96 11.10
C ALA A 377 -14.77 -13.47 12.08
N ALA A 378 -13.83 -12.65 11.61
CA ALA A 378 -12.81 -12.00 12.42
C ALA A 378 -13.31 -10.74 13.16
N SER A 379 -14.58 -10.34 12.96
CA SER A 379 -15.16 -9.11 13.53
C SER A 379 -14.40 -7.83 13.18
N LEU A 380 -13.75 -7.78 12.00
CA LEU A 380 -13.01 -6.60 11.56
C LEU A 380 -13.95 -5.42 11.35
N THR A 381 -13.57 -4.28 11.92
CA THR A 381 -14.29 -3.00 11.83
C THR A 381 -13.83 -2.15 10.65
N GLY A 382 -12.61 -2.37 10.16
CA GLY A 382 -11.93 -1.50 9.20
C GLY A 382 -11.44 -0.17 9.79
N LEU A 383 -11.55 0.03 11.11
CA LEU A 383 -11.12 1.25 11.80
C LEU A 383 -9.65 1.14 12.23
N ASP A 384 -8.74 1.28 11.26
CA ASP A 384 -7.34 1.60 11.56
C ASP A 384 -7.12 3.10 11.84
N ASP A 385 -5.92 3.48 12.26
CA ASP A 385 -5.57 4.87 12.61
C ASP A 385 -5.78 5.83 11.43
N SER A 386 -5.48 5.38 10.21
CA SER A 386 -5.65 6.19 8.98
C SER A 386 -7.13 6.42 8.67
N THR A 387 -7.95 5.36 8.75
CA THR A 387 -9.39 5.42 8.48
C THR A 387 -10.13 6.20 9.55
N SER A 388 -9.71 6.06 10.82
CA SER A 388 -10.24 6.85 11.94
C SER A 388 -9.92 8.34 11.77
N THR A 389 -8.69 8.66 11.35
CA THR A 389 -8.28 10.04 11.03
C THR A 389 -9.05 10.62 9.84
N LEU A 390 -9.31 9.83 8.80
CA LEU A 390 -10.13 10.23 7.65
C LEU A 390 -11.57 10.57 8.07
N ILE A 391 -12.23 9.71 8.84
CA ILE A 391 -13.60 9.93 9.33
C ILE A 391 -13.65 11.20 10.22
N GLY A 392 -12.69 11.37 11.12
CA GLY A 392 -12.57 12.59 11.93
C GLY A 392 -12.35 13.86 11.09
N SER A 393 -11.59 13.75 10.00
CA SER A 393 -11.32 14.86 9.08
C SER A 393 -12.50 15.22 8.17
N LEU A 394 -13.39 14.27 7.86
CA LEU A 394 -14.60 14.53 7.06
C LEU A 394 -15.78 15.05 7.89
N GLY A 395 -15.80 14.76 9.20
CA GLY A 395 -16.91 15.15 10.08
C GLY A 395 -18.21 14.35 9.88
N HIS A 396 -18.20 13.33 9.01
CA HIS A 396 -19.28 12.37 8.83
C HIS A 396 -18.74 10.94 8.71
N GLY A 397 -19.62 9.95 8.93
CA GLY A 397 -19.25 8.54 8.83
C GLY A 397 -18.93 8.11 7.39
N ILE A 398 -18.02 7.14 7.27
CA ILE A 398 -17.79 6.29 6.11
C ILE A 398 -17.88 4.84 6.60
N ASP A 399 -18.37 3.92 5.75
CA ASP A 399 -18.30 2.48 6.00
C ASP A 399 -16.84 1.99 5.94
N ALA A 400 -16.15 2.06 7.09
CA ALA A 400 -14.74 1.70 7.25
C ALA A 400 -14.46 0.24 6.84
N ARG A 401 -15.38 -0.68 7.17
CA ARG A 401 -15.28 -2.08 6.76
C ARG A 401 -15.47 -2.24 5.24
N GLY A 402 -16.42 -1.50 4.66
CA GLY A 402 -16.57 -1.37 3.22
C GLY A 402 -15.30 -0.83 2.55
N LEU A 403 -14.63 0.14 3.16
CA LEU A 403 -13.37 0.72 2.68
C LEU A 403 -12.20 -0.28 2.72
N LEU A 404 -12.10 -1.10 3.77
CA LEU A 404 -11.19 -2.24 3.81
C LEU A 404 -11.47 -3.20 2.64
N LEU A 405 -12.71 -3.64 2.46
CA LEU A 405 -13.08 -4.58 1.38
C LEU A 405 -12.84 -3.97 -0.02
N ALA A 406 -13.09 -2.67 -0.18
CA ALA A 406 -12.76 -1.91 -1.38
C ALA A 406 -11.26 -1.95 -1.69
N GLY A 407 -10.42 -1.72 -0.69
CA GLY A 407 -8.96 -1.83 -0.80
C GLY A 407 -8.50 -3.22 -1.23
N VAL A 408 -9.12 -4.30 -0.70
CA VAL A 408 -8.81 -5.67 -1.15
C VAL A 408 -9.20 -5.90 -2.62
N VAL A 409 -10.38 -5.44 -3.05
CA VAL A 409 -10.85 -5.58 -4.44
C VAL A 409 -9.93 -4.82 -5.41
N ILE A 410 -9.60 -3.56 -5.12
CA ILE A 410 -8.75 -2.74 -5.99
C ILE A 410 -7.31 -3.30 -6.03
N GLY A 411 -6.75 -3.68 -4.87
CA GLY A 411 -5.40 -4.26 -4.79
C GLY A 411 -5.28 -5.62 -5.49
N ALA A 412 -6.32 -6.47 -5.41
CA ALA A 412 -6.33 -7.76 -6.07
C ALA A 412 -6.41 -7.68 -7.61
N LEU A 413 -7.10 -6.67 -8.16
CA LEU A 413 -7.32 -6.54 -9.59
C LEU A 413 -6.01 -6.56 -10.40
N GLY A 414 -5.00 -5.78 -9.97
CA GLY A 414 -3.73 -5.67 -10.70
C GLY A 414 -2.96 -6.99 -10.81
N VAL A 415 -3.08 -7.87 -9.81
CA VAL A 415 -2.41 -9.18 -9.83
C VAL A 415 -3.25 -10.22 -10.57
N LEU A 416 -4.58 -10.10 -10.54
CA LEU A 416 -5.45 -10.94 -11.35
C LEU A 416 -5.30 -10.69 -12.85
N ASP A 417 -5.06 -9.45 -13.29
CA ASP A 417 -4.85 -9.13 -14.71
C ASP A 417 -3.69 -9.96 -15.29
N ASP A 418 -2.49 -9.85 -14.71
CA ASP A 418 -1.30 -10.63 -15.11
C ASP A 418 -1.55 -12.14 -15.15
N VAL A 419 -2.14 -12.70 -14.09
CA VAL A 419 -2.41 -14.14 -14.00
C VAL A 419 -3.39 -14.58 -15.10
N THR A 420 -4.49 -13.85 -15.30
CA THR A 420 -5.55 -14.24 -16.22
C THR A 420 -5.17 -14.03 -17.70
N VAL A 421 -4.46 -12.95 -18.02
CA VAL A 421 -3.85 -12.72 -19.34
C VAL A 421 -2.81 -13.79 -19.66
N THR A 422 -1.96 -14.14 -18.70
CA THR A 422 -0.92 -15.18 -18.89
C THR A 422 -1.56 -16.56 -19.10
N GLN A 423 -2.55 -16.94 -18.29
CA GLN A 423 -3.24 -18.23 -18.46
C GLN A 423 -3.99 -18.34 -19.80
N THR A 424 -4.74 -17.31 -20.20
CA THR A 424 -5.41 -17.32 -21.51
C THR A 424 -4.39 -17.39 -22.64
N SER A 425 -3.32 -16.60 -22.58
CA SER A 425 -2.27 -16.62 -23.61
C SER A 425 -1.64 -17.99 -23.75
N ALA A 426 -1.29 -18.66 -22.64
CA ALA A 426 -0.75 -20.02 -22.64
C ALA A 426 -1.71 -21.03 -23.29
N VAL A 427 -3.01 -21.01 -22.95
CA VAL A 427 -4.01 -21.90 -23.55
C VAL A 427 -4.19 -21.65 -25.05
N TRP A 428 -4.15 -20.39 -25.49
CA TRP A 428 -4.22 -20.05 -26.92
C TRP A 428 -2.93 -20.40 -27.67
N GLU A 429 -1.75 -20.37 -27.06
CA GLU A 429 -0.51 -20.91 -27.69
C GLU A 429 -0.58 -22.44 -27.81
N LEU A 430 -1.02 -23.16 -26.77
CA LEU A 430 -1.23 -24.62 -26.84
C LEU A 430 -2.21 -25.00 -27.98
N ARG A 431 -3.31 -24.26 -28.12
CA ARG A 431 -4.32 -24.46 -29.17
C ARG A 431 -3.78 -24.12 -30.58
N ARG A 432 -2.85 -23.18 -30.71
CA ARG A 432 -2.16 -22.86 -31.97
C ARG A 432 -1.13 -23.93 -32.34
N ALA A 433 -0.40 -24.43 -31.36
CA ALA A 433 0.61 -25.47 -31.55
C ALA A 433 -0.01 -26.82 -31.98
N ASN A 434 -1.20 -27.16 -31.47
CA ASN A 434 -1.96 -28.32 -31.90
C ASN A 434 -3.48 -28.02 -31.94
N PRO A 435 -4.04 -27.72 -33.14
CA PRO A 435 -5.46 -27.48 -33.35
C PRO A 435 -6.39 -28.70 -33.24
N ASP A 436 -5.86 -29.89 -32.96
CA ASP A 436 -6.66 -31.10 -32.73
C ASP A 436 -6.93 -31.38 -31.24
N LEU A 437 -6.22 -30.68 -30.33
CA LEU A 437 -6.40 -30.84 -28.88
C LEU A 437 -7.83 -30.50 -28.44
N SER A 438 -8.45 -31.44 -27.72
CA SER A 438 -9.73 -31.24 -27.07
C SER A 438 -9.65 -30.23 -25.92
N TRP A 439 -10.79 -29.67 -25.51
CA TRP A 439 -10.83 -28.74 -24.37
C TRP A 439 -10.31 -29.37 -23.06
N GLN A 440 -10.43 -30.68 -22.89
CA GLN A 440 -9.93 -31.38 -21.70
C GLN A 440 -8.39 -31.46 -21.70
N GLU A 441 -7.78 -31.65 -22.86
CA GLU A 441 -6.32 -31.70 -23.02
C GLU A 441 -5.72 -30.30 -22.90
N LEU A 442 -6.36 -29.29 -23.51
CA LEU A 442 -6.02 -27.87 -23.30
C LEU A 442 -6.09 -27.49 -21.83
N TYR A 443 -7.16 -27.92 -21.12
CA TYR A 443 -7.31 -27.65 -19.70
C TYR A 443 -6.22 -28.34 -18.85
N ARG A 444 -5.93 -29.63 -19.08
CA ARG A 444 -4.88 -30.37 -18.36
C ARG A 444 -3.49 -29.76 -18.58
N SER A 445 -3.16 -29.42 -19.83
CA SER A 445 -1.86 -28.84 -20.19
C SER A 445 -1.72 -27.40 -19.69
N GLY A 446 -2.75 -26.56 -19.87
CA GLY A 446 -2.77 -25.20 -19.35
C GLY A 446 -2.70 -25.16 -17.82
N LEU A 447 -3.43 -26.05 -17.12
CA LEU A 447 -3.40 -26.14 -15.65
C LEU A 447 -2.05 -26.66 -15.13
N ARG A 448 -1.25 -27.38 -15.93
CA ARG A 448 0.13 -27.72 -15.57
C ARG A 448 0.98 -26.46 -15.56
N ILE A 449 1.02 -25.71 -16.68
CA ILE A 449 1.73 -24.43 -16.80
C ILE A 449 1.30 -23.46 -15.69
N GLY A 450 -0.01 -23.30 -15.49
CA GLY A 450 -0.54 -22.40 -14.47
C GLY A 450 -0.09 -22.75 -13.05
N ARG A 451 -0.08 -24.04 -12.68
CA ARG A 451 0.37 -24.48 -11.35
C ARG A 451 1.83 -24.11 -11.07
N ASP A 452 2.69 -24.18 -12.08
CA ASP A 452 4.11 -23.84 -11.95
C ASP A 452 4.29 -22.33 -11.68
N HIS A 453 3.41 -21.47 -12.22
CA HIS A 453 3.42 -20.02 -11.97
C HIS A 453 2.68 -19.57 -10.69
N VAL A 454 1.62 -20.27 -10.25
CA VAL A 454 0.84 -19.91 -9.04
C VAL A 454 1.73 -19.75 -7.81
N GLY A 455 2.67 -20.66 -7.59
CA GLY A 455 3.57 -20.61 -6.43
C GLY A 455 4.40 -19.33 -6.37
N SER A 456 4.91 -18.88 -7.53
CA SER A 456 5.65 -17.62 -7.63
C SER A 456 4.74 -16.41 -7.40
N ALA A 457 3.54 -16.39 -8.02
CA ALA A 457 2.60 -15.27 -7.90
C ALA A 457 2.11 -15.06 -6.45
N VAL A 458 1.78 -16.15 -5.75
CA VAL A 458 1.39 -16.12 -4.33
C VAL A 458 2.55 -15.63 -3.45
N ASN A 459 3.78 -16.13 -3.67
CA ASN A 459 4.93 -15.68 -2.89
C ASN A 459 5.23 -14.17 -3.11
N THR A 460 5.14 -13.69 -4.36
CA THR A 460 5.28 -12.25 -4.67
C THR A 460 4.23 -11.42 -3.94
N LEU A 461 2.96 -11.85 -3.94
CA LEU A 461 1.88 -11.14 -3.25
C LEU A 461 2.11 -11.07 -1.73
N VAL A 462 2.43 -12.21 -1.11
CA VAL A 462 2.70 -12.30 0.33
C VAL A 462 3.89 -11.42 0.72
N MET A 463 4.97 -11.43 -0.05
CA MET A 463 6.16 -10.62 0.22
C MET A 463 5.93 -9.12 -0.01
N ALA A 464 5.08 -8.74 -0.97
CA ALA A 464 4.72 -7.34 -1.19
C ALA A 464 3.92 -6.76 -0.01
N TYR A 465 2.89 -7.47 0.46
CA TYR A 465 2.09 -7.06 1.61
C TYR A 465 2.89 -7.12 2.93
N ALA A 466 3.64 -8.21 3.17
CA ALA A 466 4.54 -8.28 4.33
C ALA A 466 5.60 -7.17 4.32
N GLY A 467 6.07 -6.76 3.14
CA GLY A 467 6.96 -5.62 2.93
C GLY A 467 6.31 -4.28 3.30
N ALA A 468 5.06 -4.06 2.90
CA ALA A 468 4.28 -2.88 3.28
C ALA A 468 4.00 -2.83 4.80
N ALA A 469 3.73 -3.98 5.42
CA ALA A 469 3.46 -4.12 6.85
C ALA A 469 4.71 -4.08 7.76
N LEU A 470 5.92 -3.93 7.21
CA LEU A 470 7.17 -3.94 8.00
C LEU A 470 7.18 -2.96 9.20
N PRO A 471 6.68 -1.71 9.11
CA PRO A 471 6.65 -0.82 10.26
C PRO A 471 5.77 -1.34 11.41
N VAL A 472 4.61 -1.90 11.07
CA VAL A 472 3.66 -2.50 12.03
C VAL A 472 4.29 -3.73 12.69
N LEU A 473 4.94 -4.60 11.89
CA LEU A 473 5.66 -5.78 12.38
C LEU A 473 6.83 -5.40 13.31
N LEU A 474 7.56 -4.33 13.00
CA LEU A 474 8.65 -3.81 13.84
C LEU A 474 8.13 -3.21 15.15
N TYR A 475 7.08 -2.37 15.10
CA TYR A 475 6.43 -1.81 16.29
C TYR A 475 5.92 -2.92 17.21
N SER A 476 5.18 -3.87 16.63
CA SER A 476 4.75 -5.12 17.25
C SER A 476 5.91 -5.88 17.94
N SER A 477 7.07 -6.02 17.27
CA SER A 477 8.23 -6.75 17.81
C SER A 477 8.85 -6.12 19.06
N ILE A 478 8.75 -4.79 19.22
CA ILE A 478 9.28 -4.06 20.38
C ILE A 478 8.25 -3.87 21.50
N SER A 479 6.95 -4.05 21.22
CA SER A 479 5.87 -3.89 22.20
C SER A 479 5.81 -4.98 23.29
N GLY A 480 6.60 -6.05 23.17
CA GLY A 480 6.67 -7.13 24.18
C GLY A 480 5.42 -8.00 24.33
N VAL A 481 4.41 -7.79 23.49
CA VAL A 481 3.16 -8.56 23.47
C VAL A 481 3.40 -9.93 22.80
N GLY A 482 2.67 -10.96 23.23
CA GLY A 482 2.77 -12.28 22.61
C GLY A 482 2.24 -12.30 21.17
N LEU A 483 2.87 -13.07 20.29
CA LEU A 483 2.52 -13.16 18.85
C LEU A 483 1.02 -13.38 18.59
N GLY A 484 0.32 -14.14 19.43
CA GLY A 484 -1.12 -14.36 19.29
C GLY A 484 -1.97 -13.09 19.48
N SER A 485 -1.60 -12.22 20.43
CA SER A 485 -2.25 -10.92 20.64
C SER A 485 -1.97 -9.94 19.49
N LEU A 486 -0.78 -10.06 18.88
CA LEU A 486 -0.35 -9.22 17.76
C LEU A 486 -1.07 -9.60 16.47
N LEU A 487 -1.10 -10.90 16.12
CA LEU A 487 -1.82 -11.41 14.95
C LEU A 487 -3.35 -11.19 15.02
N GLY A 488 -3.88 -10.95 16.23
CA GLY A 488 -5.28 -10.62 16.47
C GLY A 488 -5.60 -9.13 16.55
N SER A 489 -4.63 -8.22 16.33
CA SER A 489 -4.93 -6.78 16.23
C SER A 489 -5.66 -6.47 14.91
N GLU A 490 -6.56 -5.48 14.89
CA GLU A 490 -7.30 -5.07 13.70
C GLU A 490 -6.34 -4.81 12.51
N GLU A 491 -5.27 -4.05 12.74
CA GLU A 491 -4.30 -3.64 11.71
C GLU A 491 -3.53 -4.82 11.09
N ILE A 492 -3.12 -5.81 11.89
CA ILE A 492 -2.41 -6.98 11.38
C ILE A 492 -3.40 -8.00 10.78
N ALA A 493 -4.56 -8.19 11.41
CA ALA A 493 -5.60 -9.11 10.95
C ALA A 493 -6.22 -8.67 9.60
N GLN A 494 -6.39 -7.36 9.36
CA GLN A 494 -6.83 -6.86 8.06
C GLN A 494 -5.84 -7.21 6.94
N GLU A 495 -4.53 -7.10 7.21
CA GLU A 495 -3.48 -7.38 6.22
C GLU A 495 -3.32 -8.87 5.95
N ILE A 496 -3.46 -9.71 6.99
CA ILE A 496 -3.52 -11.17 6.85
C ILE A 496 -4.72 -11.56 5.99
N ILE A 497 -5.92 -11.01 6.25
CA ILE A 497 -7.13 -11.32 5.46
C ILE A 497 -6.99 -10.82 4.01
N ARG A 498 -6.46 -9.61 3.79
CA ARG A 498 -6.14 -9.06 2.46
C ARG A 498 -5.20 -9.98 1.68
N THR A 499 -4.10 -10.40 2.32
CA THR A 499 -3.07 -11.27 1.74
C THR A 499 -3.62 -12.67 1.42
N LEU A 500 -4.31 -13.32 2.38
CA LEU A 500 -4.81 -14.68 2.22
C LEU A 500 -5.98 -14.75 1.25
N ALA A 501 -6.96 -13.84 1.31
CA ALA A 501 -8.08 -13.81 0.38
C ALA A 501 -7.59 -13.53 -1.06
N GLY A 502 -6.67 -12.58 -1.24
CA GLY A 502 -6.02 -12.31 -2.53
C GLY A 502 -5.27 -13.54 -3.07
N SER A 503 -4.51 -14.22 -2.22
CA SER A 503 -3.77 -15.44 -2.58
C SER A 503 -4.69 -16.59 -2.99
N VAL A 504 -5.79 -16.83 -2.25
CA VAL A 504 -6.80 -17.84 -2.63
C VAL A 504 -7.47 -17.46 -3.96
N GLY A 505 -7.74 -16.17 -4.18
CA GLY A 505 -8.25 -15.65 -5.44
C GLY A 505 -7.35 -15.93 -6.64
N ILE A 506 -6.03 -15.76 -6.49
CA ILE A 506 -5.02 -16.09 -7.51
C ILE A 506 -4.96 -17.60 -7.77
N VAL A 507 -4.94 -18.41 -6.71
CA VAL A 507 -4.94 -19.88 -6.79
C VAL A 507 -6.20 -20.38 -7.53
N ALA A 508 -7.35 -19.73 -7.33
CA ALA A 508 -8.59 -20.03 -8.04
C ALA A 508 -8.65 -19.44 -9.47
N ALA A 509 -8.00 -18.29 -9.71
CA ALA A 509 -7.97 -17.64 -11.03
C ALA A 509 -7.37 -18.53 -12.10
N VAL A 510 -6.35 -19.30 -11.77
CA VAL A 510 -5.71 -20.20 -12.73
C VAL A 510 -6.64 -21.28 -13.26
N PRO A 511 -7.25 -22.18 -12.46
CA PRO A 511 -8.18 -23.18 -12.97
C PRO A 511 -9.42 -22.57 -13.62
N VAL A 512 -10.00 -21.51 -13.05
CA VAL A 512 -11.18 -20.81 -13.61
C VAL A 512 -10.88 -20.23 -15.00
N THR A 513 -9.78 -19.49 -15.14
CA THR A 513 -9.41 -18.90 -16.43
C THR A 513 -8.99 -19.96 -17.43
N THR A 514 -8.29 -21.02 -16.99
CA THR A 514 -7.87 -22.12 -17.87
C THR A 514 -9.07 -22.86 -18.44
N ILE A 515 -10.11 -23.16 -17.65
CA ILE A 515 -11.30 -23.86 -18.18
C ILE A 515 -12.11 -22.96 -19.12
N LEU A 516 -12.29 -21.67 -18.79
CA LEU A 516 -12.93 -20.70 -19.68
C LEU A 516 -12.17 -20.59 -21.02
N ALA A 517 -10.85 -20.41 -20.96
CA ALA A 517 -9.98 -20.35 -22.13
C ALA A 517 -10.08 -21.62 -22.98
N ALA A 518 -10.01 -22.80 -22.37
CA ALA A 518 -10.06 -24.07 -23.09
C ALA A 518 -11.43 -24.30 -23.76
N LEU A 519 -12.53 -23.93 -23.11
CA LEU A 519 -13.89 -24.02 -23.67
C LEU A 519 -14.18 -22.99 -24.78
N ILE A 520 -13.46 -21.87 -24.81
CA ILE A 520 -13.58 -20.84 -25.84
C ILE A 520 -12.66 -21.19 -27.03
N ALA A 521 -11.37 -21.43 -26.78
CA ALA A 521 -10.36 -21.71 -27.82
C ALA A 521 -10.60 -23.02 -28.59
N SER A 522 -11.18 -24.05 -27.95
CA SER A 522 -11.61 -25.28 -28.64
C SER A 522 -12.81 -25.09 -29.59
N ARG A 523 -13.55 -23.99 -29.45
CA ARG A 523 -14.68 -23.62 -30.33
C ARG A 523 -14.28 -22.62 -31.43
N GLU A 524 -13.01 -22.25 -31.52
CA GLU A 524 -12.44 -21.49 -32.63
C GLU A 524 -12.00 -22.45 -33.76
N PRO A 525 -12.42 -22.24 -35.02
CA PRO A 525 -12.01 -23.10 -36.12
C PRO A 525 -10.52 -22.97 -36.40
N ALA A 526 -9.84 -24.10 -36.63
CA ALA A 526 -8.39 -24.16 -36.83
C ALA A 526 -7.88 -23.20 -37.94
N THR A 527 -8.67 -22.99 -38.99
CA THR A 527 -8.36 -22.06 -40.09
C THR A 527 -8.12 -20.62 -39.66
N HIS A 528 -8.65 -20.18 -38.52
CA HIS A 528 -8.41 -18.83 -37.97
C HIS A 528 -7.09 -18.72 -37.18
N LEU A 529 -6.41 -19.84 -36.91
CA LEU A 529 -5.19 -19.89 -36.11
C LEU A 529 -3.90 -19.96 -36.94
N SER A 530 -3.99 -20.25 -38.25
CA SER A 530 -2.85 -20.61 -39.12
C SER A 530 -2.33 -19.49 -40.04
N SER A 531 -2.73 -18.24 -39.85
CA SER A 531 -2.56 -17.16 -40.85
C SER A 531 -1.13 -16.59 -41.04
N THR A 532 -0.07 -17.30 -40.64
CA THR A 532 1.33 -16.82 -40.77
C THR A 532 2.22 -17.68 -41.67
N THR A 533 1.77 -18.86 -42.12
CA THR A 533 2.56 -19.73 -43.03
C THR A 533 1.80 -19.96 -44.32
N LYS A 534 2.08 -19.14 -45.35
CA LYS A 534 1.81 -19.56 -46.73
C LYS A 534 2.63 -20.82 -46.99
N PRO A 535 2.06 -21.94 -47.47
CA PRO A 535 2.86 -23.04 -47.96
C PRO A 535 3.69 -22.52 -49.16
N VAL A 536 5.00 -22.67 -49.08
CA VAL A 536 5.87 -22.45 -50.24
C VAL A 536 5.49 -23.52 -51.27
N PRO A 537 5.12 -23.16 -52.51
CA PRO A 537 4.86 -24.16 -53.53
C PRO A 537 6.16 -24.92 -53.79
N SER A 538 6.11 -26.24 -53.64
CA SER A 538 7.17 -27.12 -54.15
C SER A 538 7.22 -26.97 -55.66
N HIS A 539 8.26 -26.31 -56.17
CA HIS A 539 8.52 -26.31 -57.61
C HIS A 539 8.86 -27.74 -58.08
N PRO A 540 8.41 -28.12 -59.29
CA PRO A 540 8.62 -29.45 -59.86
C PRO A 540 10.08 -29.68 -60.28
#